data_AF-A0A954LA74-F1
#
_entry.id   AF-A0A954LA74-F1
#
_cell.length_a   1.000
_cell.length_b   1.000
_cell.length_c   1.000
_cell.angle_alpha   90.00
_cell.angle_beta   90.00
_cell.angle_gamma   90.00
#
_symmetry.space_group_name_H-M   'P 1'
#
loop_
_entity.id
_entity.type
_entity.pdbx_description
1 polymer ?
#
loop_
_entity_poly.entity_id
_entity_poly.type
_entity_poly.pdbx_seq_one_letter_code
_entity_poly.pdbx_strand_id
1 'polypeptide(L)'
;LGSTAGISLLVGGIGIMNIMLATVTERTREIGIRRALGAKRADIVSQFLIETALLSLTGAMLGAALGLATPQLVSWLSGRQTIITPEAPVIAVAVAMIVGTSFGVYPARRAAMLHPIEALRSE
;
A
#
# COMPACT_ATOMS: atom_id res chain seq x y z
N LEU A 1 -4.83 -12.23 -20.28
CA LEU A 1 -3.77 -11.46 -19.59
C LEU A 1 -4.34 -10.35 -18.72
N GLY A 2 -5.21 -9.47 -19.23
CA GLY A 2 -5.79 -8.38 -18.41
C GLY A 2 -6.59 -8.86 -17.19
N SER A 3 -7.31 -9.98 -17.31
CA SER A 3 -8.08 -10.57 -16.19
C SER A 3 -7.20 -11.06 -15.04
N THR A 4 -6.12 -11.80 -15.34
CA THR A 4 -5.19 -12.30 -14.32
C THR A 4 -4.43 -11.15 -13.66
N ALA A 5 -4.01 -10.14 -14.43
CA ALA A 5 -3.39 -8.93 -13.88
C ALA A 5 -4.35 -8.18 -12.94
N GLY A 6 -5.62 -8.04 -13.32
CA GLY A 6 -6.64 -7.42 -12.46
C GLY A 6 -6.85 -8.18 -11.14
N ILE A 7 -6.91 -9.51 -11.18
CA ILE A 7 -7.03 -10.33 -9.97
C ILE A 7 -5.80 -10.16 -9.07
N SER A 8 -4.59 -10.18 -9.63
CA SER A 8 -3.36 -9.96 -8.86
C SER A 8 -3.34 -8.59 -8.18
N LEU A 9 -3.82 -7.54 -8.85
CA LEU A 9 -3.95 -6.21 -8.26
C LEU A 9 -4.95 -6.18 -7.12
N LEU A 10 -6.10 -6.87 -7.26
CA LEU A 10 -7.08 -6.98 -6.18
C LEU A 10 -6.51 -7.70 -4.96
N VAL A 11 -5.88 -8.86 -5.15
CA VAL A 11 -5.27 -9.63 -4.06
C VAL A 11 -4.17 -8.82 -3.38
N GLY A 12 -3.32 -8.12 -4.15
CA GLY A 12 -2.30 -7.22 -3.61
C GLY A 12 -2.90 -6.05 -2.81
N GLY A 13 -3.96 -5.42 -3.34
CA GLY A 13 -4.68 -4.34 -2.67
C GLY A 13 -5.31 -4.77 -1.34
N ILE A 14 -5.92 -5.97 -1.30
CA ILE A 14 -6.45 -6.57 -0.05
C ILE A 14 -5.31 -6.81 0.94
N GLY A 15 -4.14 -7.27 0.48
CA GLY A 15 -2.95 -7.43 1.31
C GLY A 15 -2.53 -6.12 1.98
N ILE A 16 -2.45 -5.02 1.21
CA ILE A 16 -2.14 -3.68 1.74
C ILE A 16 -3.19 -3.26 2.78
N MET A 17 -4.48 -3.45 2.47
CA MET A 17 -5.56 -3.11 3.39
C MET A 17 -5.44 -3.88 4.72
N ASN A 18 -5.16 -5.18 4.66
CA ASN A 18 -5.03 -6.02 5.86
C ASN A 18 -3.82 -5.64 6.71
N ILE A 19 -2.66 -5.40 6.09
CA ILE A 19 -1.47 -4.92 6.80
C ILE A 19 -1.80 -3.60 7.50
N MET A 20 -2.45 -2.68 6.80
CA MET A 20 -2.82 -1.39 7.37
C MET A 20 -3.84 -1.53 8.52
N LEU A 21 -4.83 -2.41 8.39
CA LEU A 21 -5.78 -2.70 9.48
C LEU A 21 -5.05 -3.26 10.71
N ALA A 22 -4.11 -4.18 10.53
CA ALA A 22 -3.30 -4.73 11.60
C ALA A 22 -2.45 -3.63 12.29
N THR A 23 -1.79 -2.77 11.50
CA THR A 23 -1.02 -1.64 12.04
C THR A 23 -1.89 -0.67 12.83
N VAL A 24 -3.12 -0.40 12.38
CA VAL A 24 -4.08 0.43 13.13
C VAL A 24 -4.42 -0.21 14.48
N THR A 25 -4.65 -1.53 14.50
CA THR A 25 -4.94 -2.24 15.75
C THR A 25 -3.75 -2.22 16.71
N GLU A 26 -2.53 -2.45 16.24
CA GLU A 26 -1.30 -2.41 17.05
C GLU A 26 -1.04 -1.01 17.62
N ARG A 27 -1.35 0.04 16.84
CA ARG A 27 -1.09 1.44 17.21
C ARG A 27 -2.31 2.16 17.79
N THR A 28 -3.35 1.43 18.20
CA THR A 28 -4.62 1.99 18.70
C THR A 28 -4.41 3.03 19.81
N ARG A 29 -3.57 2.71 20.81
CA ARG A 29 -3.29 3.59 21.95
C ARG A 29 -2.57 4.88 21.53
N GLU A 30 -1.59 4.80 20.62
CA GLU A 30 -0.90 5.97 20.07
C GLU A 30 -1.87 6.92 19.37
N ILE A 31 -2.77 6.37 18.54
CA ILE A 31 -3.80 7.13 17.81
C ILE A 31 -4.76 7.79 18.81
N GLY A 32 -5.17 7.06 19.85
CA GLY A 32 -6.01 7.56 20.94
C GLY A 32 -5.39 8.76 21.66
N ILE A 33 -4.10 8.68 22.00
CA ILE A 33 -3.36 9.79 22.64
C ILE A 33 -3.31 11.02 21.72
N ARG A 34 -2.96 10.84 20.43
CA ARG A 34 -2.94 11.96 19.47
C ARG A 34 -4.31 12.64 19.36
N ARG A 35 -5.38 11.85 19.30
CA ARG A 35 -6.76 12.35 19.22
C ARG A 35 -7.22 13.03 20.51
N ALA A 36 -6.80 12.56 21.68
CA ALA A 36 -7.07 13.20 22.97
C ALA A 36 -6.36 14.56 23.11
N LEU A 37 -5.18 14.70 22.52
CA LEU A 37 -4.41 15.95 22.43
C LEU A 37 -4.95 16.94 21.37
N GLY A 38 -6.05 16.59 20.68
CA GLY A 38 -6.72 17.49 19.74
C GLY A 38 -6.39 17.27 18.26
N ALA A 39 -5.66 16.21 17.88
CA ALA A 39 -5.44 15.89 16.47
C ALA A 39 -6.78 15.68 15.75
N LYS A 40 -6.96 16.27 14.57
CA LYS A 40 -8.18 16.13 13.78
C LYS A 40 -8.23 14.76 13.10
N ARG A 41 -9.43 14.31 12.73
CA ARG A 41 -9.61 13.07 11.96
C ARG A 41 -8.81 13.12 10.65
N ALA A 42 -8.77 14.29 10.02
CA ALA A 42 -8.01 14.53 8.80
C ALA A 42 -6.50 14.29 8.98
N ASP A 43 -5.94 14.64 10.14
CA ASP A 43 -4.51 14.47 10.42
C ASP A 43 -4.15 12.97 10.54
N ILE A 44 -5.03 12.18 11.15
CA ILE A 44 -4.84 10.73 11.24
C ILE A 44 -5.01 10.08 9.87
N VAL A 45 -6.03 10.49 9.10
CA VAL A 45 -6.23 9.97 7.74
C VAL A 45 -5.03 10.28 6.87
N SER A 46 -4.52 11.51 6.87
CA SER A 46 -3.37 11.90 6.03
C SER A 46 -2.11 11.14 6.43
N GLN A 47 -1.86 10.93 7.72
CA GLN A 47 -0.74 10.12 8.20
C GLN A 47 -0.78 8.69 7.62
N PHE A 48 -1.91 8.00 7.75
CA PHE A 48 -2.05 6.62 7.26
C PHE A 48 -2.05 6.54 5.72
N LEU A 49 -2.58 7.55 5.03
CA LEU A 49 -2.50 7.61 3.57
C LEU A 49 -1.07 7.81 3.09
N ILE A 50 -0.26 8.63 3.77
CA ILE A 50 1.16 8.79 3.48
C ILE A 50 1.90 7.48 3.74
N GLU A 51 1.64 6.80 4.86
CA GLU A 51 2.24 5.49 5.16
C GLU A 51 1.90 4.45 4.09
N THR A 52 0.62 4.41 3.66
CA THR A 52 0.18 3.55 2.55
C THR A 52 0.86 3.92 1.23
N ALA A 53 0.97 5.21 0.92
CA ALA A 53 1.62 5.68 -0.31
C ALA A 53 3.11 5.31 -0.32
N LEU A 54 3.80 5.44 0.81
CA LEU A 54 5.19 5.03 0.96
C LEU A 54 5.36 3.51 0.78
N LEU A 55 4.50 2.70 1.42
CA LEU A 55 4.50 1.24 1.23
C LEU A 55 4.22 0.84 -0.22
N SER A 56 3.31 1.53 -0.88
CA SER A 56 2.96 1.29 -2.28
C SER A 56 4.12 1.67 -3.21
N LEU A 57 4.77 2.79 -2.94
CA LEU A 57 5.91 3.27 -3.72
C LEU A 57 7.13 2.36 -3.55
N THR A 58 7.45 1.94 -2.33
CA THR A 58 8.58 1.00 -2.09
C THR A 58 8.31 -0.35 -2.72
N GLY A 59 7.09 -0.89 -2.56
CA GLY A 59 6.67 -2.11 -3.23
C GLY A 59 6.73 -2.00 -4.76
N ALA A 60 6.30 -0.86 -5.32
CA ALA A 60 6.34 -0.61 -6.76
C ALA A 60 7.77 -0.48 -7.29
N MET A 61 8.68 0.18 -6.56
CA MET A 61 10.10 0.26 -6.94
C MET A 61 10.76 -1.13 -6.92
N LEU A 62 10.51 -1.94 -5.89
CA LEU A 62 11.03 -3.30 -5.80
C LEU A 62 10.44 -4.19 -6.90
N GLY A 63 9.12 -4.09 -7.13
CA GLY A 63 8.43 -4.80 -8.19
C GLY A 63 8.94 -4.42 -9.58
N ALA A 64 9.22 -3.14 -9.84
CA ALA A 64 9.79 -2.66 -11.09
C ALA A 64 11.23 -3.19 -11.28
N ALA A 65 12.07 -3.15 -10.24
CA ALA A 65 13.42 -3.69 -10.29
C ALA A 65 13.42 -5.18 -10.61
N LEU A 66 12.58 -5.98 -9.94
CA LEU A 66 12.41 -7.40 -10.21
C LEU A 66 11.81 -7.66 -11.59
N GLY A 67 10.84 -6.85 -12.01
CA GLY A 67 10.20 -6.92 -13.31
C GLY A 67 11.15 -6.62 -14.48
N LEU A 68 12.13 -5.75 -14.28
CA LEU A 68 13.18 -5.46 -15.27
C LEU A 68 14.30 -6.52 -15.26
N ALA A 69 14.63 -7.09 -14.10
CA ALA A 69 15.64 -8.13 -13.97
C ALA A 69 15.18 -9.49 -14.53
N THR A 70 13.90 -9.83 -14.41
CA THR A 70 13.37 -11.14 -14.80
C THR A 70 13.55 -11.44 -16.30
N PRO A 71 13.21 -10.53 -17.24
CA PRO A 71 13.44 -10.76 -18.67
C PRO A 71 14.92 -10.93 -19.01
N GLN A 72 15.82 -10.20 -18.35
CA GLN A 72 17.26 -10.31 -18.57
C GLN A 72 17.77 -11.70 -18.15
N LEU A 73 17.31 -12.20 -16.99
CA LEU A 73 17.64 -13.53 -16.51
C LEU A 73 17.12 -14.63 -17.44
N VAL A 74 15.88 -14.47 -17.92
CA VAL A 74 15.25 -15.42 -18.86
C VAL A 74 15.93 -15.40 -20.22
N SER A 75 16.32 -14.22 -20.72
CA SER A 75 17.06 -14.08 -21.97
C SER A 75 18.44 -14.76 -21.90
N TRP A 76 19.11 -14.69 -20.74
CA TRP A 76 20.39 -15.38 -20.52
C TRP A 76 20.23 -16.91 -20.53
N LEU A 77 19.15 -17.44 -19.94
CA LEU A 77 18.90 -18.88 -19.87
C LEU A 77 18.32 -19.48 -21.16
N SER A 78 17.43 -18.77 -21.84
CA SER A 78 16.62 -19.30 -22.96
C SER A 78 17.04 -18.76 -24.34
N GLY A 79 17.97 -17.80 -24.41
CA GLY A 79 18.44 -17.19 -25.66
C GLY A 79 17.38 -16.37 -26.42
N ARG A 80 16.20 -16.14 -25.83
CA ARG A 80 15.12 -15.36 -26.44
C ARG A 80 15.17 -13.90 -25.97
N GLN A 81 15.25 -12.97 -26.92
CA GLN A 81 15.18 -11.55 -26.62
C GLN A 81 13.77 -11.18 -26.14
N THR A 82 13.71 -10.54 -24.97
CA THR A 82 12.49 -9.97 -24.41
C THR A 82 12.49 -8.47 -24.66
N ILE A 83 11.42 -7.97 -25.27
CA ILE A 83 11.24 -6.54 -25.54
C ILE A 83 10.62 -5.91 -24.30
N ILE A 84 11.32 -4.94 -23.71
CA ILE A 84 10.83 -4.13 -22.59
C ILE A 84 10.56 -2.73 -23.13
N THR A 85 9.32 -2.27 -23.05
CA THR A 85 8.97 -0.91 -23.44
C THR A 85 9.23 0.07 -22.28
N PRO A 86 9.90 1.21 -22.51
CA PRO A 86 10.28 2.16 -21.46
C PRO A 86 9.11 2.73 -20.64
N GLU A 87 7.90 2.76 -21.21
CA GLU A 87 6.69 3.24 -20.54
C GLU A 87 6.11 2.25 -19.52
N ALA A 88 6.42 0.95 -19.63
CA ALA A 88 5.80 -0.08 -18.80
C ALA A 88 6.07 0.09 -17.29
N PRO A 89 7.30 0.40 -16.82
CA PRO A 89 7.56 0.66 -15.41
C PRO A 89 6.78 1.87 -14.88
N VAL A 90 6.66 2.94 -15.67
CA VAL A 90 5.94 4.16 -15.28
C VAL A 90 4.45 3.85 -15.06
N ILE A 91 3.84 3.11 -15.98
CA ILE A 91 2.44 2.70 -15.87
C ILE A 91 2.26 1.76 -14.66
N ALA A 92 3.18 0.82 -14.44
CA ALA A 92 3.11 -0.10 -13.32
C ALA A 92 3.17 0.62 -11.96
N VAL A 93 4.07 1.58 -11.80
CA VAL A 93 4.17 2.41 -10.58
C VAL A 93 2.91 3.25 -10.40
N ALA A 94 2.39 3.87 -11.46
CA ALA A 94 1.17 4.66 -11.38
C ALA A 94 -0.04 3.82 -10.93
N VAL A 95 -0.21 2.62 -11.51
CA VAL A 95 -1.28 1.68 -11.12
C VAL A 95 -1.11 1.22 -9.68
N ALA A 96 0.12 0.89 -9.25
CA ALA A 96 0.40 0.47 -7.88
C ALA A 96 0.06 1.58 -6.87
N MET A 97 0.40 2.84 -7.18
CA MET A 97 0.05 4.00 -6.35
C MET A 97 -1.47 4.20 -6.26
N ILE A 98 -2.19 4.12 -7.37
CA ILE A 98 -3.66 4.26 -7.40
C ILE A 98 -4.31 3.15 -6.58
N VAL A 99 -3.94 1.89 -6.82
CA VAL A 99 -4.52 0.73 -6.11
C VAL A 99 -4.17 0.80 -4.62
N GLY A 100 -2.89 0.96 -4.28
CA GLY A 100 -2.45 0.98 -2.89
C GLY A 100 -3.10 2.08 -2.07
N THR A 101 -3.13 3.32 -2.59
CA THR A 101 -3.81 4.43 -1.90
C THR A 101 -5.32 4.19 -1.78
N SER A 102 -5.99 3.69 -2.83
CA SER A 102 -7.43 3.41 -2.81
C SER A 102 -7.80 2.40 -1.73
N PHE A 103 -7.04 1.30 -1.62
CA PHE A 103 -7.26 0.29 -0.58
C PHE A 103 -6.87 0.77 0.82
N GLY A 104 -5.96 1.74 0.95
CA GLY A 104 -5.59 2.37 2.23
C GLY A 104 -6.60 3.38 2.78
N VAL A 105 -7.52 3.90 1.97
CA VAL A 105 -8.52 4.89 2.42
C VAL A 105 -9.43 4.32 3.51
N TYR A 106 -9.90 3.08 3.35
CA TYR A 106 -10.78 2.44 4.33
C TYR A 106 -10.12 2.31 5.73
N PRO A 107 -8.93 1.67 5.86
CA PRO A 107 -8.28 1.56 7.17
C PRO A 107 -7.87 2.92 7.74
N ALA A 108 -7.41 3.88 6.92
CA ALA A 108 -7.08 5.23 7.37
C ALA A 108 -8.30 5.95 7.98
N ARG A 109 -9.47 5.84 7.34
CA ARG A 109 -10.73 6.36 7.90
C ARG A 109 -11.11 5.64 9.19
N ARG A 110 -10.95 4.31 9.23
CA ARG A 110 -11.25 3.53 10.44
C ARG A 110 -10.37 3.94 11.61
N ALA A 111 -9.08 4.17 11.38
CA ALA A 111 -8.14 4.68 12.39
C ALA A 111 -8.57 6.05 12.93
N ALA A 112 -8.98 6.96 12.06
CA ALA A 112 -9.40 8.30 12.44
C ALA A 112 -10.72 8.34 13.23
N MET A 113 -11.55 7.30 13.10
CA MET A 113 -12.81 7.16 13.83
C MET A 113 -12.68 6.54 15.22
N LEU A 114 -11.49 6.07 15.61
CA LEU A 114 -11.25 5.56 16.97
C LEU A 114 -11.58 6.62 18.03
N HIS A 115 -12.39 6.23 19.01
CA HIS A 115 -12.72 7.07 20.15
C HIS A 115 -11.55 7.08 21.16
N PRO A 116 -11.05 8.26 21.58
CA PRO A 116 -9.91 8.33 22.50
C PRO A 116 -10.15 7.58 23.81
N ILE A 117 -11.38 7.60 24.32
CA ILE A 117 -11.77 6.92 25.55
C ILE A 117 -11.65 5.40 25.39
N GLU A 118 -12.09 4.84 24.26
CA GLU A 118 -11.98 3.40 23.98
C GLU A 118 -10.53 2.99 23.74
N ALA A 119 -9.76 3.81 23.03
CA ALA A 119 -8.36 3.56 22.72
C ALA A 119 -7.42 3.66 23.94
N LEU A 120 -7.83 4.35 25.00
CA LEU A 120 -7.09 4.44 26.26
C LEU A 120 -7.54 3.41 27.30
N ARG A 121 -8.74 2.85 27.13
CA ARG A 121 -9.33 1.80 27.98
C ARG A 121 -8.99 0.38 27.48
N SER A 122 -8.27 0.25 26.38
CA SER A 122 -7.88 -1.07 25.84
C SER A 122 -6.82 -1.80 26.69
N GLU A 123 -6.48 -1.26 27.86
CA GLU A 123 -6.27 -1.98 29.13
C GLU A 123 -7.00 -1.24 30.26
#